data_AF-A0A4Q6BF83-F1
#
_entry.id   AF-A0A4Q6BF83-F1
#
_cell.length_a   1.000
_cell.length_b   1.000
_cell.length_c   1.000
_cell.angle_alpha   90.00
_cell.angle_beta   90.00
_cell.angle_gamma   90.00
#
_symmetry.space_group_name_H-M   'P 1'
#
loop_
_entity.id
_entity.type
_entity.pdbx_description
1 polymer ?
#
loop_
_entity_poly.entity_id
_entity_poly.type
_entity_poly.pdbx_seq_one_letter_code
_entity_poly.pdbx_strand_id
1 'polypeptide(L)' 'IMDIVDYSEHAIGQGSNVQAAAYVECRTADGKSLFGCGLDTDVATASVRAILSAANGA' A
#
# COMPACT_ATOMS: atom_id res chain seq x y z
N ILE A 1 14.69 -4.36 -9.75
CA ILE A 1 13.40 -5.05 -9.52
C ILE A 1 12.99 -4.77 -8.09
N MET A 2 11.71 -4.54 -7.87
CA MET A 2 11.12 -4.31 -6.56
C MET A 2 10.06 -5.39 -6.37
N ASP A 3 10.26 -6.26 -5.38
CA ASP A 3 9.37 -7.39 -5.11
C ASP A 3 8.47 -7.06 -3.92
N ILE A 4 7.19 -7.38 -3.99
CA ILE A 4 6.27 -7.23 -2.86
C ILE A 4 6.53 -8.39 -1.90
N VAL A 5 6.89 -8.06 -0.66
CA VAL A 5 7.18 -9.03 0.41
C VAL A 5 5.95 -9.25 1.26
N ASP A 6 5.25 -8.16 1.58
CA ASP A 6 4.04 -8.21 2.39
C ASP A 6 3.02 -7.19 1.91
N TYR A 7 1.75 -7.54 2.09
CA TYR A 7 0.61 -6.72 1.74
C TYR A 7 -0.48 -6.90 2.78
N SER A 8 -0.98 -5.79 3.30
CA SER A 8 -2.08 -5.78 4.24
C SER A 8 -3.05 -4.68 3.88
N GLU A 9 -4.34 -4.96 4.04
CA GLU A 9 -5.41 -4.00 3.84
C GLU A 9 -6.43 -4.07 4.98
N HIS A 10 -7.05 -2.94 5.27
CA HIS A 10 -8.23 -2.91 6.12
C HIS A 10 -9.15 -1.74 5.82
N ALA A 11 -10.43 -1.93 6.13
CA ALA A 11 -11.44 -0.89 6.10
C ALA A 11 -11.31 0.04 7.32
N ILE A 12 -11.35 1.34 7.08
CA ILE A 12 -11.45 2.40 8.09
C ILE A 12 -12.88 2.96 8.06
N GLY A 13 -13.57 2.82 9.19
CA GLY A 13 -14.93 3.32 9.39
C GLY A 13 -16.01 2.23 9.30
N GLN A 14 -17.27 2.65 9.41
CA GLN A 14 -18.45 1.79 9.35
C GLN A 14 -19.56 2.48 8.56
N GLY A 15 -20.43 1.69 7.90
CA GLY A 15 -21.54 2.20 7.10
C GLY A 15 -21.21 2.35 5.61
N SER A 16 -21.84 3.31 4.92
CA SER A 16 -21.72 3.47 3.47
C SER A 16 -20.55 4.34 3.01
N ASN A 17 -19.79 4.93 3.94
CA ASN A 17 -18.70 5.86 3.64
C ASN A 17 -17.36 5.35 4.22
N VAL A 18 -17.07 4.08 3.94
CA VAL A 18 -15.87 3.38 4.41
C VAL A 18 -14.69 3.72 3.49
N GLN A 19 -13.52 3.94 4.08
CA GLN A 19 -12.26 4.04 3.34
C GLN A 19 -11.49 2.73 3.45
N ALA A 20 -10.74 2.37 2.43
CA ALA A 20 -9.76 1.31 2.47
C ALA A 20 -8.38 1.90 2.73
N ALA A 21 -7.64 1.26 3.64
CA ALA A 21 -6.22 1.48 3.86
C ALA A 21 -5.45 0.27 3.35
N ALA A 22 -4.46 0.51 2.50
CA ALA A 22 -3.55 -0.52 2.01
C ALA A 22 -2.11 -0.18 2.42
N TYR A 23 -1.36 -1.20 2.77
CA TYR A 23 0.04 -1.14 3.20
C TYR A 23 0.84 -2.18 2.42
N VAL A 24 2.01 -1.79 1.94
CA VAL A 24 2.93 -2.68 1.24
C VAL A 24 4.32 -2.61 1.85
N GLU A 25 4.96 -3.77 2.01
CA GLU A 25 6.41 -3.88 2.13
C GLU A 25 6.96 -4.37 0.80
N CYS A 26 7.96 -3.66 0.28
CA CYS A 26 8.68 -4.02 -0.91
C CYS A 26 10.16 -4.27 -0.59
N ARG A 27 10.78 -5.24 -1.25
CA ARG A 27 12.24 -5.47 -1.22
C ARG A 27 12.85 -4.96 -2.52
N THR A 28 13.87 -4.13 -2.43
CA THR A 28 14.67 -3.75 -3.59
C THR A 28 15.71 -4.82 -3.92
N ALA A 29 16.27 -4.78 -5.12
CA ALA A 29 17.35 -5.69 -5.54
C ALA A 29 18.62 -5.60 -4.67
N ASP A 30 18.88 -4.44 -4.05
CA ASP A 30 19.95 -4.23 -3.07
C ASP A 30 19.57 -4.64 -1.64
N GLY A 31 18.40 -5.27 -1.46
CA GLY A 31 17.96 -5.87 -0.20
C GLY A 31 17.32 -4.89 0.79
N LYS A 32 17.07 -3.63 0.40
CA LYS A 32 16.40 -2.64 1.26
C LYS A 32 14.91 -2.90 1.31
N SER A 33 14.32 -2.73 2.49
CA SER A 33 12.86 -2.69 2.66
C SER A 33 12.34 -1.28 2.43
N LEU A 34 11.34 -1.15 1.57
CA LEU A 34 10.56 0.05 1.34
C LEU A 34 9.14 -0.20 1.82
N PHE A 35 8.52 0.83 2.38
CA PHE A 35 7.15 0.75 2.85
C PHE A 35 6.32 1.82 2.18
N GLY A 36 5.09 1.47 1.84
CA GLY A 36 4.13 2.38 1.23
C GLY A 36 2.75 2.20 1.82
N CYS A 37 1.99 3.28 1.86
CA CYS A 37 0.60 3.26 2.30
C CYS A 37 -0.29 4.05 1.33
N GLY A 38 -1.54 3.63 1.24
CA GLY A 38 -2.53 4.26 0.39
C GLY A 38 -3.90 4.24 1.04
N LEU A 39 -4.63 5.34 0.88
CA LEU A 39 -5.99 5.51 1.37
C LEU A 39 -6.88 5.89 0.19
N ASP A 40 -7.96 5.16 0.01
CA ASP A 40 -8.99 5.49 -0.97
C ASP A 40 -10.30 4.79 -0.60
N THR A 41 -11.45 5.27 -1.08
CA THR A 41 -12.73 4.56 -0.89
C THR A 41 -12.79 3.28 -1.71
N ASP A 42 -11.99 3.20 -2.77
CA ASP A 42 -11.80 2.00 -3.57
C ASP A 42 -10.52 1.25 -3.18
N VAL A 43 -10.65 -0.04 -2.86
CA VAL A 43 -9.54 -0.86 -2.35
C VAL A 43 -8.41 -1.04 -3.38
N ALA A 44 -8.75 -1.13 -4.66
CA ALA A 44 -7.76 -1.26 -5.72
C ALA A 44 -6.96 0.04 -5.87
N THR A 45 -7.64 1.18 -5.78
CA THR A 45 -7.01 2.50 -5.82
C THR A 45 -6.13 2.74 -4.59
N ALA A 46 -6.57 2.34 -3.40
CA ALA A 46 -5.74 2.39 -2.18
C ALA A 46 -4.46 1.55 -2.35
N SER A 47 -4.56 0.36 -2.95
CA SER A 47 -3.42 -0.52 -3.19
C SER A 47 -2.41 0.07 -4.19
N VAL A 48 -2.89 0.64 -5.30
CA VAL A 48 -2.02 1.30 -6.28
C VAL A 48 -1.31 2.51 -5.64
N ARG A 49 -2.03 3.31 -4.84
CA ARG A 49 -1.43 4.42 -4.09
C ARG A 49 -0.34 3.94 -3.13
N ALA A 50 -0.54 2.80 -2.45
CA ALA A 50 0.45 2.24 -1.54
C ALA A 50 1.74 1.83 -2.29
N ILE A 51 1.62 1.17 -3.44
CA ILE A 51 2.78 0.80 -4.28
C ILE A 51 3.52 2.05 -4.78
N LEU A 52 2.79 3.05 -5.28
CA LEU A 52 3.37 4.32 -5.73
C LEU A 52 4.06 5.06 -4.58
N SER A 53 3.48 5.04 -3.39
CA SER A 53 4.08 5.61 -2.17
C SER A 53 5.40 4.93 -1.82
N ALA A 54 5.46 3.59 -1.84
CA ALA A 54 6.69 2.84 -1.60
C ALA A 54 7.77 3.15 -2.66
N ALA A 55 7.38 3.23 -3.93
CA ALA A 55 8.29 3.51 -5.03
C ALA A 55 8.80 4.97 -5.02
N ASN A 56 7.98 5.93 -4.61
CA ASN A 56 8.35 7.34 -4.50
C ASN A 56 9.17 7.65 -3.24
N GLY A 57 9.03 6.84 -2.19
CA GLY A 57 9.83 6.94 -0.96
C GLY A 57 11.22 6.27 -1.04
N ALA A 58 11.56 5.67 -2.19
CA ALA A 58 12.81 4.97 -2.45
C ALA A 58 14.02 5.89 -2.68
#